data_AF-A0A712L3E0-F1
#
_entry.id   AF-A0A712L3E0-F1
#
_cell.length_a   1.000
_cell.length_b   1.000
_cell.length_c   1.000
_cell.angle_alpha   90.00
_cell.angle_beta   90.00
_cell.angle_gamma   90.00
#
_symmetry.space_group_name_H-M   'P 1'
#
loop_
_entity.id
_entity.type
_entity.pdbx_description
1 polymer ?
#
loop_
_entity_poly.entity_id
_entity_poly.type
_entity_poly.pdbx_seq_one_letter_code
_entity_poly.pdbx_strand_id
1 'polypeptide(L)'
;MTKRQRDVAALDEKYTKELADAKAENDALRDDVAAGRRRLYVNATCPAVPTGKSTSTARMDNAASPRLADSAQRDYFALKERVKTMQKQLEGAQAYIRTQCHGNAGKTSNQW
;
A
#
# COMPACT_ATOMS: atom_id res chain seq x y z
N MET A 1 20.42 17.51 -25.06
CA MET A 1 19.22 17.24 -24.25
C MET A 1 18.54 18.56 -23.89
N THR A 2 17.23 18.70 -24.11
CA THR A 2 16.50 19.93 -23.74
C THR A 2 16.25 19.98 -22.24
N LYS A 3 15.99 21.17 -21.68
CA LYS A 3 15.64 21.33 -20.25
C LYS A 3 14.41 20.50 -19.88
N ARG A 4 13.38 20.55 -20.72
CA ARG A 4 12.14 19.77 -20.56
C ARG A 4 12.39 18.26 -20.47
N GLN A 5 13.27 17.72 -21.32
CA GLN A 5 13.62 16.30 -21.28
C GLN A 5 14.26 15.90 -19.94
N ARG A 6 15.14 16.75 -19.39
CA ARG A 6 15.76 16.51 -18.08
C ARG A 6 14.74 16.57 -16.95
N ASP A 7 13.84 17.55 -16.98
CA ASP A 7 12.82 17.71 -15.94
C ASP A 7 11.83 16.52 -15.92
N VAL A 8 11.47 15.99 -17.10
CA VAL A 8 10.64 14.79 -17.22
C VAL A 8 11.36 13.54 -16.74
N ALA A 9 12.64 13.36 -17.10
CA ALA A 9 13.44 12.24 -16.63
C ALA A 9 13.59 12.24 -15.10
N ALA A 10 13.76 13.41 -14.49
CA ALA A 10 13.83 13.54 -13.04
C ALA A 10 12.51 13.17 -12.33
N LEU A 11 11.36 13.51 -12.94
CA LEU A 11 10.05 13.07 -12.43
C LEU A 11 9.88 11.55 -12.53
N ASP A 12 10.26 10.97 -13.67
CA ASP A 12 10.18 9.54 -13.90
C ASP A 12 11.06 8.75 -12.91
N GLU A 13 12.32 9.16 -12.74
CA GLU A 13 13.25 8.56 -11.79
C GLU A 13 12.70 8.60 -10.36
N LYS A 14 12.18 9.77 -9.95
CA LYS A 14 11.61 9.95 -8.61
C LYS A 14 10.45 8.97 -8.36
N TYR A 15 9.44 8.97 -9.21
CA TYR A 15 8.24 8.17 -8.96
C TYR A 15 8.44 6.68 -9.22
N THR A 16 9.37 6.31 -10.10
CA THR A 16 9.81 4.92 -10.27
C THR A 16 10.48 4.41 -9.00
N LYS A 17 11.40 5.20 -8.43
CA LYS A 17 12.07 4.84 -7.17
C LYS A 17 11.07 4.71 -6.01
N GLU A 18 10.20 5.70 -5.83
CA GLU A 18 9.20 5.66 -4.76
C GLU A 18 8.23 4.48 -4.91
N LEU A 19 7.91 4.08 -6.14
CA LEU A 19 7.10 2.88 -6.40
C LEU A 19 7.86 1.60 -6.05
N ALA A 20 9.13 1.50 -6.44
CA ALA A 20 9.97 0.35 -6.13
C ALA A 20 10.17 0.18 -4.61
N ASP A 21 10.45 1.28 -3.91
CA ASP A 21 10.61 1.28 -2.45
C ASP A 21 9.32 0.83 -1.75
N ALA A 22 8.16 1.33 -2.19
CA ALA A 22 6.86 0.93 -1.64
C ALA A 22 6.52 -0.54 -1.90
N LYS A 23 6.93 -1.09 -3.06
CA LYS A 23 6.79 -2.52 -3.36
C LYS A 23 7.69 -3.36 -2.47
N ALA A 24 8.95 -2.97 -2.31
CA ALA A 24 9.90 -3.65 -1.44
C ALA A 24 9.42 -3.68 0.03
N GLU A 25 8.85 -2.59 0.53
CA GLU A 25 8.25 -2.55 1.87
C GLU A 25 7.07 -3.52 1.99
N ASN A 26 6.20 -3.58 0.97
CA ASN A 26 5.06 -4.51 0.96
C ASN A 26 5.51 -5.96 0.95
N ASP A 27 6.48 -6.31 0.11
CA ASP A 27 7.05 -7.65 0.00
C ASP A 27 7.71 -8.06 1.32
N ALA A 28 8.51 -7.18 1.94
CA ALA A 28 9.12 -7.46 3.24
C ALA A 28 8.07 -7.75 4.32
N LEU A 29 6.96 -6.99 4.35
CA LEU A 29 5.86 -7.24 5.28
C LEU A 29 5.13 -8.55 4.98
N ARG A 30 4.94 -8.89 3.70
CA ARG A 30 4.33 -10.15 3.28
C ARG A 30 5.18 -11.32 3.73
N ASP A 31 6.50 -11.24 3.56
CA ASP A 31 7.45 -12.28 3.94
C ASP A 31 7.55 -12.43 5.46
N ASP A 32 7.51 -11.32 6.21
CA ASP A 32 7.46 -11.33 7.67
C ASP A 32 6.18 -12.01 8.19
N VAL A 33 5.03 -11.78 7.55
CA VAL A 33 3.77 -12.45 7.91
C VAL A 33 3.81 -13.93 7.53
N ALA A 34 4.30 -14.27 6.34
CA ALA A 34 4.43 -15.64 5.89
C ALA A 34 5.38 -16.47 6.77
N ALA A 35 6.47 -15.86 7.25
CA ALA A 35 7.42 -16.47 8.16
C ALA A 35 6.97 -16.47 9.64
N GLY A 36 5.78 -15.92 9.95
CA GLY A 36 5.27 -15.81 11.32
C GLY A 36 6.03 -14.82 12.22
N ARG A 37 6.95 -14.01 11.67
CA ARG A 37 7.66 -12.95 12.40
C ARG A 37 6.73 -11.78 12.75
N ARG A 38 5.70 -11.56 11.94
CA ARG A 38 4.62 -10.60 12.16
C ARG A 38 3.26 -11.25 11.98
N ARG A 39 2.21 -10.61 12.51
CA ARG A 39 0.81 -11.02 12.32
C ARG A 39 0.00 -9.88 11.73
N LEU A 40 -0.89 -10.21 10.79
CA LEU A 40 -1.90 -9.29 10.27
C LEU A 40 -3.12 -9.32 11.19
N TYR A 41 -3.52 -8.15 11.69
CA TYR A 41 -4.67 -8.01 12.58
C TYR A 41 -5.78 -7.25 11.88
N VAL A 42 -7.02 -7.65 12.17
CA VAL A 42 -8.21 -6.88 11.85
C VAL A 42 -8.66 -6.15 13.12
N ASN A 43 -9.05 -4.89 12.98
CA ASN A 43 -9.71 -4.19 14.08
C ASN A 43 -11.14 -4.73 14.18
N ALA A 44 -11.43 -5.52 15.19
CA ALA A 44 -12.71 -6.18 15.38
C ALA A 44 -13.20 -6.00 16.83
N THR A 45 -14.50 -5.71 16.97
CA THR A 45 -15.19 -5.73 18.26
C THR A 45 -15.90 -7.07 18.39
N CYS A 46 -15.42 -7.92 19.30
CA CYS A 46 -16.07 -9.19 19.60
C CYS A 46 -17.11 -9.00 20.72
N PRO A 47 -18.40 -9.35 20.50
CA PRO A 47 -19.36 -9.35 21.58
C PRO A 47 -18.96 -10.38 22.64
N ALA A 48 -19.16 -10.03 23.91
CA ALA A 48 -18.90 -10.95 25.01
C ALA A 48 -19.81 -12.19 24.89
N VAL A 49 -19.25 -13.38 25.06
CA VAL A 49 -20.04 -14.60 25.18
C VAL A 49 -20.73 -14.58 26.55
N PRO A 50 -22.06 -14.79 26.64
CA PRO A 50 -22.78 -14.77 27.92
C PRO A 50 -22.20 -15.79 28.90
N THR A 51 -21.67 -15.31 30.02
CA THR A 51 -21.26 -16.14 31.17
C THR A 51 -22.50 -16.77 31.80
N GLY A 52 -22.83 -18.00 31.40
CA GLY A 52 -23.95 -18.76 31.99
C GLY A 52 -24.65 -19.77 31.07
N LYS A 53 -24.37 -19.78 29.75
CA LYS A 53 -24.98 -20.75 28.81
C LYS A 53 -24.07 -21.91 28.38
N SER A 54 -22.84 -21.98 28.86
CA SER A 54 -21.95 -23.13 28.57
C SER A 54 -22.03 -24.13 29.72
N THR A 55 -22.96 -25.09 29.63
CA THR A 55 -23.00 -26.31 30.45
C THR A 55 -21.99 -27.36 29.98
N SER A 56 -21.11 -27.03 29.03
CA SER A 56 -20.06 -27.93 28.57
C SER A 56 -18.85 -27.87 29.50
N THR A 57 -18.40 -29.03 29.97
CA THR A 57 -17.07 -29.20 30.60
C THR A 57 -16.02 -28.50 29.76
N ALA A 58 -15.17 -27.67 30.37
CA ALA A 58 -14.04 -27.05 29.68
C ALA A 58 -13.15 -28.15 29.08
N ARG A 59 -13.27 -28.36 27.77
CA ARG A 59 -12.40 -29.25 27.02
C ARG A 59 -11.32 -28.36 26.39
N MET A 60 -10.07 -28.61 26.76
CA MET A 60 -8.92 -28.07 26.05
C MET A 60 -8.88 -28.79 24.69
N ASP A 61 -9.51 -28.23 23.67
CA ASP A 61 -9.17 -28.64 22.31
C ASP A 61 -7.75 -28.12 22.00
N ASN A 62 -7.04 -28.83 21.14
CA ASN A 62 -5.76 -28.36 20.60
C ASN A 62 -6.02 -27.72 19.23
N ALA A 63 -6.99 -26.81 19.13
CA ALA A 63 -7.22 -26.06 17.91
C ALA A 63 -6.10 -25.05 17.69
N ALA A 64 -5.77 -24.82 16.41
CA ALA A 64 -4.89 -23.73 16.04
C ALA A 64 -5.48 -22.40 16.54
N SER A 65 -4.62 -21.51 17.03
CA SER A 65 -5.06 -20.17 17.44
C SER A 65 -5.80 -19.47 16.30
N PRO A 66 -6.86 -18.69 16.59
CA PRO A 66 -7.59 -17.95 15.57
C PRO A 66 -6.65 -17.14 14.67
N ARG A 67 -6.74 -17.38 13.35
CA ARG A 67 -5.95 -16.70 12.32
C ARG A 67 -6.81 -16.34 11.12
N LEU A 68 -6.42 -15.29 10.40
CA LEU A 68 -7.01 -14.95 9.11
C LEU A 68 -6.79 -16.11 8.12
N ALA A 69 -7.77 -16.31 7.23
CA ALA A 69 -7.63 -17.22 6.11
C ALA A 69 -6.42 -16.83 5.24
N ASP A 70 -5.72 -17.82 4.69
CA ASP A 70 -4.52 -17.59 3.88
C ASP A 70 -4.84 -16.73 2.63
N SER A 71 -6.04 -16.86 2.07
CA SER A 71 -6.54 -15.98 1.00
C SER A 71 -6.66 -14.52 1.47
N ALA A 72 -7.26 -14.28 2.63
CA ALA A 72 -7.43 -12.92 3.17
C ALA A 72 -6.09 -12.23 3.42
N GLN A 73 -5.08 -12.95 3.91
CA GLN A 73 -3.73 -12.41 4.07
C GLN A 73 -3.10 -12.03 2.73
N ARG A 74 -3.18 -12.91 1.73
CA ARG A 74 -2.67 -12.65 0.38
C ARG A 74 -3.37 -11.46 -0.29
N ASP A 75 -4.69 -11.43 -0.22
CA ASP A 75 -5.51 -10.42 -0.87
C ASP A 75 -5.28 -9.03 -0.25
N TYR A 76 -5.03 -8.97 1.05
CA TYR A 76 -4.63 -7.73 1.73
C TYR A 76 -3.33 -7.15 1.15
N PHE A 77 -2.29 -7.96 0.98
CA PHE A 77 -1.02 -7.47 0.44
C PHE A 77 -1.15 -7.06 -1.03
N ALA A 78 -1.88 -7.84 -1.84
CA ALA A 78 -2.18 -7.50 -3.22
C ALA A 78 -2.96 -6.17 -3.33
N LEU A 79 -3.93 -5.94 -2.44
CA LEU A 79 -4.66 -4.68 -2.36
C LEU A 79 -3.73 -3.51 -2.00
N LYS A 80 -2.90 -3.67 -0.96
CA LYS A 80 -1.95 -2.63 -0.53
C LYS A 80 -0.96 -2.28 -1.66
N GLU A 81 -0.46 -3.27 -2.40
CA GLU A 81 0.41 -3.04 -3.57
C GLU A 81 -0.28 -2.24 -4.67
N ARG A 82 -1.51 -2.64 -5.05
CA ARG A 82 -2.28 -1.97 -6.11
C ARG A 82 -2.60 -0.52 -5.74
N VAL A 83 -3.05 -0.28 -4.51
CA VAL A 83 -3.36 1.07 -4.02
C VAL A 83 -2.11 1.96 -4.06
N LYS A 84 -0.96 1.46 -3.59
CA LYS A 84 0.30 2.22 -3.63
C LYS A 84 0.76 2.51 -5.06
N THR A 85 0.62 1.53 -5.95
CA THR A 85 0.95 1.69 -7.37
C THR A 85 0.11 2.78 -8.02
N MET A 86 -1.22 2.69 -7.88
CA MET A 86 -2.14 3.70 -8.43
C MET A 86 -1.87 5.08 -7.84
N GLN A 87 -1.60 5.17 -6.53
CA GLN A 87 -1.27 6.43 -5.87
C GLN A 87 -0.02 7.08 -6.49
N LYS A 88 1.07 6.32 -6.67
CA LYS A 88 2.32 6.86 -7.24
C LYS A 88 2.19 7.25 -8.71
N GLN A 89 1.45 6.47 -9.49
CA GLN A 89 1.13 6.83 -10.87
C GLN A 89 0.32 8.14 -10.94
N LEU A 90 -0.68 8.30 -10.06
CA LEU A 90 -1.48 9.51 -9.99
C LEU A 90 -0.64 10.73 -9.57
N GLU A 91 0.17 10.59 -8.53
CA GLU A 91 1.08 11.65 -8.06
C GLU A 91 2.07 12.08 -9.17
N GLY A 92 2.64 11.11 -9.88
CA GLY A 92 3.51 11.34 -11.03
C GLY A 92 2.82 12.07 -12.18
N ALA A 93 1.64 11.60 -12.59
CA ALA A 93 0.85 12.23 -13.65
C ALA A 93 0.45 13.67 -13.28
N GLN A 94 0.02 13.90 -12.04
CA GLN A 94 -0.31 15.23 -11.56
C GLN A 94 0.92 16.16 -11.54
N ALA A 95 2.08 15.66 -11.10
CA ALA A 95 3.32 16.44 -11.09
C ALA A 95 3.78 16.79 -12.51
N TYR A 96 3.68 15.85 -13.45
CA TYR A 96 3.95 16.10 -14.86
C TYR A 96 3.04 17.19 -15.42
N ILE A 97 1.72 17.08 -15.23
CA ILE A 97 0.75 18.05 -15.74
C ILE A 97 1.01 19.45 -15.17
N ARG A 98 1.23 19.56 -13.85
CA ARG A 98 1.50 20.85 -13.19
C ARG A 98 2.79 21.50 -13.70
N THR A 99 3.86 20.72 -13.87
CA THR A 99 5.19 21.28 -14.18
C THR A 99 5.46 21.43 -15.68
N GLN A 100 4.93 20.53 -16.51
CA GLN A 100 5.25 20.45 -17.94
C GLN A 100 4.14 21.03 -18.83
N CYS A 101 2.87 20.93 -18.43
CA CYS A 101 1.73 21.38 -19.22
C CYS A 101 1.24 22.77 -18.77
N HIS A 102 1.05 22.98 -17.46
CA HIS A 102 0.57 24.27 -16.93
C HIS A 102 1.71 25.24 -16.55
N GLY A 103 2.84 24.74 -16.06
CA GLY A 103 3.99 25.56 -15.63
C GLY A 103 4.72 26.32 -16.75
N ASN A 104 4.44 26.00 -18.02
CA ASN A 104 5.01 26.70 -19.18
C ASN A 104 4.07 27.76 -19.79
N ALA A 105 2.80 27.83 -19.37
CA ALA A 105 1.82 28.76 -19.93
C ALA A 105 2.03 30.23 -19.53
N GLY A 106 2.85 30.50 -18.49
CA GLY A 106 3.14 31.85 -18.00
C GLY A 106 4.52 32.41 -18.38
N LYS A 107 5.36 31.66 -19.11
CA LYS A 107 6.73 32.11 -19.45
C LYS A 107 6.91 32.64 -20.87
N THR A 108 5.90 32.53 -21.72
CA THR A 108 5.95 32.99 -23.11
C THR A 108 5.17 34.27 -23.38
N SER A 109 4.61 34.93 -22.37
CA SER A 109 3.78 36.15 -22.55
C SER A 109 4.51 37.48 -22.27
N ASN A 110 5.80 37.49 -21.91
CA ASN A 110 6.55 38.72 -21.63
C ASN A 110 7.78 38.88 -22.55
N GLN A 111 7.58 38.66 -23.85
CA GLN A 111 8.56 39.06 -24.85
C GLN A 111 7.79 39.51 -26.09
N TRP A 112 7.18 40.69 -25.97
CA TRP A 112 6.97 41.79 -26.94
C TRP A 112 6.13 42.85 -26.24
#